data_AF-A0A973W166-F1
#
_entry.id   AF-A0A973W166-F1
#
_cell.length_a   1.000
_cell.length_b   1.000
_cell.length_c   1.000
_cell.angle_alpha   90.00
_cell.angle_beta   90.00
_cell.angle_gamma   90.00
#
_symmetry.space_group_name_H-M   'P 1'
#
loop_
_entity.id
_entity.type
_entity.pdbx_description
1 polymer ?
#
loop_
_entity_poly.entity_id
_entity_poly.type
_entity_poly.pdbx_seq_one_letter_code
_entity_poly.pdbx_strand_id
1 'polypeptide(L)'
;MADMNAVSDFISRIDEKLDRLRNEKITIKMLEEILLLTPLERQRWTKDGRLPAAGNSYIDRGQKIRLWTYSPDVVARLWKNPEIIENWRKADLASGSASAGQSD
;
A
#
# COMPACT_ATOMS: atom_id res chain seq x y z
N MET A 1 22.81 -33.58 -20.22
CA MET A 1 22.18 -33.46 -18.89
C MET A 1 22.61 -32.19 -18.14
N ALA A 2 23.88 -31.78 -18.19
CA ALA A 2 24.35 -30.53 -17.56
C ALA A 2 23.68 -29.25 -18.08
N ASP A 3 23.43 -29.15 -19.39
CA ASP A 3 22.76 -27.97 -20.00
C ASP A 3 21.32 -27.78 -19.52
N MET A 4 20.57 -28.86 -19.34
CA MET A 4 19.16 -28.77 -18.94
C MET A 4 19.02 -28.32 -17.48
N ASN A 5 19.96 -28.70 -16.63
CA ASN A 5 20.04 -28.20 -15.25
C ASN A 5 20.43 -26.71 -15.23
N ALA A 6 21.38 -26.28 -16.06
CA ALA A 6 21.77 -24.87 -16.15
C ALA A 6 20.61 -23.97 -16.65
N VAL A 7 19.82 -24.46 -17.61
CA VAL A 7 18.60 -23.76 -18.08
C VAL A 7 17.55 -23.69 -16.96
N SER A 8 17.32 -24.78 -16.23
CA SER A 8 16.40 -24.79 -15.09
C SER A 8 16.80 -23.79 -14.01
N ASP A 9 18.07 -23.77 -13.61
CA ASP A 9 18.60 -22.84 -12.61
C ASP A 9 18.45 -21.38 -13.06
N PHE A 10 18.63 -21.11 -14.35
CA PHE A 10 18.44 -19.79 -14.90
C PHE A 10 16.98 -19.33 -14.83
N ILE A 11 16.03 -20.21 -15.18
CA ILE A 11 14.59 -19.93 -15.06
C ILE A 11 14.22 -19.64 -13.61
N SER A 12 14.67 -20.47 -12.65
CA SER A 12 14.38 -20.25 -11.23
C SER A 12 14.89 -18.90 -10.73
N ARG A 13 16.07 -18.45 -11.18
CA ARG A 13 16.59 -17.12 -10.85
C ARG A 13 15.77 -15.98 -11.46
N ILE A 14 15.19 -16.19 -12.64
CA ILE A 14 14.26 -15.22 -13.24
C ILE A 14 12.99 -15.16 -12.40
N ASP A 15 12.42 -16.31 -12.05
CA ASP A 15 11.21 -16.38 -11.22
C ASP A 15 11.42 -15.68 -9.87
N GLU A 16 12.54 -15.93 -9.19
CA GLU A 16 12.89 -15.24 -7.94
C GLU A 16 12.98 -13.72 -8.11
N LYS A 17 13.52 -13.24 -9.23
CA LYS A 17 13.63 -11.79 -9.50
C LYS A 17 12.27 -11.18 -9.81
N LEU A 18 11.45 -11.88 -10.59
CA LEU A 18 10.08 -11.44 -10.90
C LEU A 18 9.21 -11.43 -9.65
N ASP A 19 9.35 -12.43 -8.76
CA ASP A 19 8.65 -12.46 -7.49
C ASP A 19 9.09 -11.32 -6.56
N ARG A 20 10.38 -10.98 -6.53
CA ARG A 20 10.86 -9.81 -5.78
C ARG A 20 10.26 -8.51 -6.32
N LEU A 21 10.22 -8.35 -7.63
CA LEU A 21 9.63 -7.18 -8.28
C LEU A 21 8.13 -7.09 -8.01
N ARG A 22 7.41 -8.22 -8.13
CA ARG A 22 5.98 -8.31 -7.86
C ARG A 22 5.64 -7.93 -6.42
N ASN A 23 6.48 -8.31 -5.47
CA ASN A 23 6.31 -8.03 -4.05
C ASN A 23 6.96 -6.71 -3.60
N GLU A 24 7.46 -5.90 -4.55
CA GLU A 24 8.09 -4.64 -4.21
C GLU A 24 7.09 -3.68 -3.57
N LYS A 25 7.47 -3.18 -2.40
CA LYS A 25 6.61 -2.37 -1.54
C LYS A 25 6.22 -1.05 -2.20
N ILE A 26 4.93 -0.71 -2.14
CA ILE A 26 4.39 0.56 -2.65
C ILE A 26 4.70 1.68 -1.66
N THR A 27 5.30 2.75 -2.15
CA THR A 27 5.60 3.95 -1.36
C THR A 27 4.34 4.79 -1.10
N ILE A 28 4.42 5.73 -0.14
CA ILE A 28 3.31 6.64 0.16
C ILE A 28 2.84 7.42 -1.08
N LYS A 29 3.78 8.00 -1.85
CA LYS A 29 3.41 8.81 -3.03
C LYS A 29 2.71 7.98 -4.09
N MET A 30 3.26 6.82 -4.40
CA MET A 30 2.65 5.90 -5.37
C MET A 30 1.26 5.46 -4.92
N LEU A 31 1.07 5.18 -3.64
CA LEU A 31 -0.26 4.83 -3.11
C LEU A 31 -1.25 5.98 -3.31
N GLU A 32 -0.88 7.21 -2.93
CA GLU A 32 -1.73 8.39 -3.07
C GLU A 32 -2.13 8.64 -4.54
N GLU A 33 -1.18 8.45 -5.47
CA GLU A 33 -1.42 8.57 -6.91
C GLU A 33 -2.31 7.44 -7.47
N ILE A 34 -2.02 6.17 -7.12
CA ILE A 34 -2.75 5.00 -7.63
C ILE A 34 -4.21 5.01 -7.15
N LEU A 35 -4.43 5.33 -5.87
CA LEU A 35 -5.74 5.26 -5.24
C LEU A 35 -6.46 6.62 -5.19
N LEU A 36 -5.86 7.67 -5.75
CA LEU A 36 -6.38 9.05 -5.72
C LEU A 36 -6.75 9.48 -4.30
N LEU A 37 -5.83 9.24 -3.36
CA LEU A 37 -5.99 9.60 -1.95
C LEU A 37 -5.31 10.91 -1.63
N THR A 38 -5.93 11.67 -0.75
CA THR A 38 -5.25 12.78 -0.08
C THR A 38 -4.33 12.26 1.03
N PRO A 39 -3.28 13.01 1.41
CA PRO A 39 -2.44 12.66 2.55
C PRO A 39 -3.22 12.47 3.86
N LEU A 40 -4.30 13.23 4.05
CA LEU A 40 -5.15 13.16 5.25
C LEU A 40 -5.98 11.88 5.29
N GLU A 41 -6.61 11.49 4.18
CA GLU A 41 -7.34 10.23 4.06
C GLU A 41 -6.41 9.05 4.34
N ARG A 42 -5.25 9.03 3.67
CA ARG A 42 -4.24 7.99 3.89
C ARG A 42 -3.82 7.91 5.35
N GLN A 43 -3.47 9.03 5.98
CA GLN A 43 -3.05 9.06 7.39
C GLN A 43 -4.16 8.52 8.32
N ARG A 44 -5.39 8.99 8.14
CA ARG A 44 -6.54 8.57 8.92
C ARG A 44 -6.76 7.07 8.79
N TRP A 45 -6.88 6.58 7.56
CA TRP A 45 -7.19 5.17 7.28
C TRP A 45 -6.05 4.23 7.62
N THR A 46 -4.81 4.71 7.60
CA THR A 46 -3.67 3.95 8.13
C THR A 46 -3.75 3.83 9.65
N LYS A 47 -4.13 4.93 10.34
CA LYS A 47 -4.21 4.98 11.80
C LYS A 47 -5.37 4.14 12.35
N ASP A 48 -6.53 4.16 11.68
CA ASP A 48 -7.71 3.41 12.11
C ASP A 48 -7.75 1.95 11.61
N GLY A 49 -6.76 1.56 10.77
CA GLY A 49 -6.56 0.18 10.34
C GLY A 49 -7.30 -0.21 9.05
N ARG A 50 -8.10 0.67 8.46
CA ARG A 50 -8.74 0.43 7.14
C ARG A 50 -7.71 0.20 6.04
N LEU A 51 -6.60 0.92 6.08
CA LEU A 51 -5.48 0.82 5.16
C LEU A 51 -4.24 0.25 5.88
N PRO A 52 -4.05 -1.07 5.89
CA PRO A 52 -2.95 -1.69 6.63
C PRO A 52 -1.61 -1.38 5.96
N ALA A 53 -0.66 -0.89 6.75
CA ALA A 53 0.71 -0.75 6.30
C ALA A 53 1.43 -2.10 6.31
N ALA A 54 2.20 -2.38 5.26
CA ALA A 54 3.02 -3.58 5.11
C ALA A 54 4.38 -3.49 5.82
N GLY A 55 4.55 -2.51 6.71
CA GLY A 55 5.75 -2.25 7.47
C GLY A 55 6.57 -1.08 6.94
N ASN A 56 7.87 -1.10 7.24
CA ASN A 56 8.75 0.03 6.96
C ASN A 56 9.80 -0.32 5.91
N SER A 57 10.14 0.65 5.09
CA SER A 57 11.36 0.65 4.28
C SER A 57 12.31 1.73 4.79
N TYR A 58 13.61 1.50 4.61
CA TYR A 58 14.64 2.48 4.93
C TYR A 58 15.19 3.05 3.63
N ILE A 59 15.26 4.37 3.52
CA ILE A 59 16.05 5.03 2.49
C ILE A 59 17.31 5.58 3.15
N ASP A 60 18.46 5.37 2.51
CA ASP A 60 19.72 5.96 2.92
C ASP A 60 19.94 7.28 2.17
N ARG A 61 19.71 8.40 2.85
CA ARG A 61 20.04 9.75 2.36
C ARG A 61 20.93 10.45 3.39
N GLY A 62 22.05 9.83 3.73
CA GLY A 62 22.93 10.27 4.82
C GLY A 62 22.39 9.97 6.23
N GLN A 63 21.10 9.60 6.35
CA GLN A 63 20.48 9.02 7.53
C GLN A 63 19.42 8.00 7.12
N LYS A 64 19.27 6.91 7.88
CA LYS A 64 18.23 5.88 7.68
C LYS A 64 16.86 6.44 8.07
N ILE A 65 16.03 6.78 7.09
CA ILE A 65 14.67 7.29 7.32
C ILE A 65 13.67 6.14 7.18
N ARG A 66 12.80 5.97 8.19
CA ARG A 66 11.72 4.97 8.22
C ARG A 66 10.52 5.47 7.40
N LEU A 67 10.20 4.80 6.30
CA LEU A 67 9.04 5.10 5.46
C LEU A 67 7.97 4.02 5.58
N TRP A 68 6.73 4.45 5.75
CA TRP A 68 5.58 3.55 5.64
C TRP A 68 5.47 3.03 4.21
N THR A 69 5.13 1.75 4.10
CA THR A 69 4.94 1.07 2.82
C THR A 69 3.66 0.26 2.83
N TYR A 70 3.13 0.00 1.64
CA TYR A 70 1.89 -0.74 1.44
C TYR A 70 2.13 -1.94 0.53
N SER A 71 1.41 -3.03 0.79
CA SER A 71 1.51 -4.24 -0.02
C SER A 71 0.86 -4.01 -1.39
N PRO A 72 1.53 -4.38 -2.50
CA PRO A 72 0.93 -4.33 -3.84
C PRO A 72 -0.44 -5.00 -3.92
N ASP A 73 -0.64 -6.12 -3.21
CA ASP A 73 -1.92 -6.85 -3.23
C ASP A 73 -3.06 -6.04 -2.59
N VAL A 74 -2.77 -5.35 -1.49
CA VAL A 74 -3.74 -4.48 -0.81
C VAL A 74 -4.10 -3.30 -1.71
N VAL A 75 -3.10 -2.67 -2.32
CA VAL A 75 -3.30 -1.55 -3.24
C VAL A 75 -4.09 -2.00 -4.48
N ALA A 76 -3.72 -3.12 -5.08
CA ALA A 76 -4.41 -3.68 -6.23
C ALA A 76 -5.86 -4.04 -5.92
N ARG A 77 -6.14 -4.59 -4.73
CA ARG A 77 -7.51 -4.85 -4.28
C ARG A 77 -8.32 -3.56 -4.19
N LEU A 78 -7.78 -2.50 -3.57
CA LEU A 78 -8.49 -1.22 -3.45
C LEU A 78 -8.67 -0.53 -4.80
N TRP A 79 -7.67 -0.60 -5.68
CA TRP A 79 -7.74 -0.05 -7.03
C TRP A 79 -8.82 -0.72 -7.87
N LYS A 80 -8.96 -2.06 -7.76
CA LYS A 80 -10.02 -2.82 -8.45
C LYS A 80 -11.42 -2.58 -7.89
N ASN A 81 -11.53 -2.06 -6.67
CA ASN A 81 -12.78 -1.92 -5.93
C ASN A 81 -12.90 -0.48 -5.37
N PRO A 82 -13.02 0.54 -6.25
CA PRO A 82 -13.03 1.94 -5.84
C PRO A 82 -14.17 2.30 -4.89
N GLU A 83 -15.26 1.53 -4.89
CA GLU A 83 -16.40 1.70 -3.98
C GLU A 83 -16.02 1.51 -2.50
N ILE A 84 -14.95 0.76 -2.19
CA ILE A 84 -14.46 0.61 -0.82
C ILE A 84 -13.98 1.97 -0.28
N ILE A 85 -13.19 2.68 -1.08
CA ILE A 85 -12.68 4.02 -0.74
C ILE A 85 -13.83 5.01 -0.61
N GLU A 86 -14.77 4.98 -1.55
CA GLU A 86 -15.94 5.86 -1.53
C GLU A 86 -16.81 5.61 -0.28
N ASN A 87 -17.01 4.35 0.11
CA ASN A 87 -17.74 4.01 1.32
C ASN A 87 -17.02 4.48 2.58
N TRP A 88 -15.68 4.42 2.62
CA TRP A 88 -14.90 4.99 3.73
C TRP A 88 -15.06 6.51 3.83
N ARG A 89 -15.07 7.22 2.70
CA ARG A 89 -15.33 8.68 2.66
C ARG A 89 -16.73 9.01 3.19
N LYS A 90 -17.74 8.27 2.76
CA LYS A 90 -19.13 8.43 3.25
C LYS A 90 -19.22 8.18 4.76
N ALA A 91 -18.59 7.12 5.26
CA ALA A 91 -18.54 6.82 6.68
C ALA A 91 -17.83 7.93 7.50
N ASP A 92 -16.76 8.49 6.95
CA ASP A 92 -16.04 9.62 7.56
C ASP A 92 -16.92 10.88 7.65
N LEU A 93 -17.71 11.18 6.61
CA LEU A 93 -18.65 12.30 6.61
C LEU A 93 -19.76 12.10 7.67
N ALA A 94 -20.35 10.90 7.72
CA ALA A 94 -21.38 10.57 8.70
C ALA A 94 -20.87 10.65 10.16
N SER A 95 -19.62 10.25 10.39
CA SER A 95 -18.98 10.32 11.71
C SER A 95 -18.60 11.75 12.09
N GLY A 96 -18.18 12.57 11.12
CA GLY A 96 -17.87 13.99 11.34
C GLY A 96 -19.09 14.85 11.62
N SER A 97 -20.26 14.51 11.05
CA SER A 97 -21.52 15.19 11.36
C SER A 97 -22.04 14.93 12.79
N ALA A 98 -21.68 13.79 13.40
CA ALA A 98 -22.13 13.44 14.75
C ALA A 98 -21.45 14.28 15.85
N SER A 99 -20.25 14.82 15.62
CA SER A 99 -19.51 15.64 16.59
C SER A 99 -19.86 17.13 16.58
N ALA A 100 -20.67 17.61 15.63
CA ALA A 100 -20.99 19.03 15.49
C ALA A 100 -22.31 19.47 16.17
N GLY A 101 -23.03 18.54 16.81
CA GLY A 101 -24.37 18.78 17.35
C GLY A 101 -24.51 18.63 18.87
N GLN A 102 -23.42 18.65 19.64
CA GLN A 102 -23.47 18.46 21.10
C GLN A 102 -22.75 19.62 21.81
N SER A 103 -23.45 20.74 21.88
CA SER A 103 -23.18 21.86 22.77
C SER A 103 -24.52 22.58 22.98
N ASP A 104 -25.25 22.15 24.01
CA ASP A 104 -26.41 22.82 24.61
C ASP A 104 -26.10 23.00 26.11
#